data_AF-A0A285PXD7-F1
#
_entry.id   AF-A0A285PXD7-F1
#
_cell.length_a   1.000
_cell.length_b   1.000
_cell.length_c   1.000
_cell.angle_alpha   90.00
_cell.angle_beta   90.00
_cell.angle_gamma   90.00
#
_symmetry.space_group_name_H-M   'P 1'
#
loop_
_entity.id
_entity.type
_entity.pdbx_description
1 polymer ?
#
loop_
_entity_poly.entity_id
_entity_poly.type
_entity_poly.pdbx_seq_one_letter_code
_entity_poly.pdbx_strand_id
1 'polypeptide(L)' 'MKKTIFVLGIIFILISVIAFLIGGLFCYVSNHMLDGPAGLYAHQRAIMMTAIICGIILLVVGVVFLILSKKMR' A
#
# COMPACT_ATOMS: atom_id res chain seq x y z
N MET A 1 4.16 9.47 24.79
CA MET A 1 3.10 9.49 23.76
C MET A 1 3.56 10.08 22.42
N LYS A 2 4.25 11.24 22.36
CA LYS A 2 4.72 11.85 21.09
C LYS A 2 5.64 10.95 20.23
N LYS A 3 6.62 10.28 20.86
CA LYS A 3 7.53 9.33 20.17
C LYS A 3 6.78 8.13 19.57
N THR A 4 5.75 7.65 20.26
CA THR A 4 4.92 6.53 19.82
C THR A 4 4.12 6.86 18.55
N ILE A 5 3.55 8.07 18.47
CA ILE A 5 2.77 8.55 17.31
C ILE A 5 3.66 8.68 16.07
N PHE A 6 4.90 9.18 16.25
CA PHE A 6 5.88 9.28 15.16
C PHE A 6 6.31 7.90 14.64
N VAL A 7 6.60 6.96 15.53
CA VAL A 7 6.97 5.58 15.16
C VAL A 7 5.82 4.89 14.43
N LEU A 8 4.57 5.06 14.89
CA LEU A 8 3.38 4.56 14.19
C LEU A 8 3.26 5.12 12.77
N GLY A 9 3.46 6.42 12.57
CA GLY A 9 3.42 7.04 11.24
C GLY A 9 4.46 6.45 10.28
N ILE A 10 5.69 6.23 10.75
CA ILE A 10 6.75 5.58 9.94
C ILE A 10 6.36 4.14 9.59
N ILE A 11 5.84 3.37 10.55
CA ILE A 11 5.42 1.98 10.31
C ILE A 11 4.32 1.93 9.24
N PHE A 12 3.31 2.79 9.32
CA PHE A 12 2.24 2.85 8.30
C PHE A 12 2.77 3.18 6.91
N ILE A 13 3.74 4.10 6.80
CA ILE A 13 4.39 4.40 5.51
C ILE A 13 5.18 3.20 5.00
N LEU A 14 5.94 2.52 5.86
CA LEU A 14 6.70 1.33 5.50
C LEU A 14 5.80 0.21 4.99
N ILE A 15 4.68 -0.04 5.69
CA ILE A 15 3.67 -1.03 5.27
C ILE A 15 3.07 -0.66 3.91
N SER A 16 2.76 0.62 3.69
CA SER A 16 2.26 1.10 2.40
C SER A 16 3.27 0.84 1.28
N VAL A 17 4.55 1.17 1.47
CA VAL A 17 5.61 0.93 0.48
C VAL A 17 5.74 -0.57 0.17
N ILE A 18 5.72 -1.43 1.18
CA ILE A 18 5.77 -2.89 1.00
C ILE A 18 4.56 -3.39 0.21
N ALA A 19 3.36 -2.90 0.52
CA ALA A 19 2.15 -3.26 -0.22
C ALA A 19 2.21 -2.85 -1.70
N PHE A 20 2.77 -1.66 -2.00
CA PHE A 20 3.00 -1.22 -3.37
C PHE A 20 4.02 -2.09 -4.11
N LEU A 21 5.13 -2.46 -3.47
CA LEU A 21 6.14 -3.33 -4.06
C LEU A 21 5.57 -4.73 -4.36
N ILE A 22 4.83 -5.30 -3.42
CA ILE A 22 4.18 -6.61 -3.61
C ILE A 22 3.13 -6.52 -4.72
N GLY A 23 2.28 -5.50 -4.72
CA GLY A 23 1.27 -5.30 -5.77
C GLY A 23 1.90 -5.10 -7.15
N GLY A 24 2.98 -4.33 -7.25
CA GLY A 24 3.74 -4.13 -8.49
C GLY A 24 4.39 -5.41 -9.00
N LEU A 25 5.03 -6.19 -8.12
CA LEU A 25 5.62 -7.48 -8.48
C LEU A 25 4.55 -8.47 -8.95
N PHE A 26 3.40 -8.52 -8.28
CA PHE A 26 2.29 -9.38 -8.67
C PHE A 26 1.70 -8.98 -10.02
N CYS A 27 1.60 -7.68 -10.29
CA CYS A 27 1.19 -7.15 -11.60
C CYS A 27 2.19 -7.54 -12.71
N TYR A 28 3.49 -7.41 -12.44
CA TYR A 28 4.52 -7.79 -13.39
C TYR A 28 4.45 -9.29 -13.74
N VAL A 29 4.35 -10.15 -12.72
CA VAL A 29 4.23 -11.60 -12.89
C VAL A 29 2.94 -11.96 -13.62
N SER A 30 1.81 -11.33 -13.26
CA SER A 30 0.52 -11.58 -13.93
C SER A 30 0.55 -11.24 -15.42
N ASN A 31 1.19 -10.14 -15.81
CA ASN A 31 1.27 -9.74 -17.23
C ASN A 31 2.30 -10.53 -18.05
N HIS A 32 3.33 -11.12 -17.43
CA HIS A 32 4.43 -11.79 -18.16
C HIS A 32 4.44 -13.32 -18.03
N MET A 33 3.78 -13.90 -17.03
CA MET A 33 3.85 -15.34 -16.75
C MET A 33 2.52 -16.07 -16.81
N LEU A 34 1.39 -15.36 -16.80
CA LEU A 34 0.08 -15.99 -16.81
C LEU A 34 -0.59 -15.79 -18.18
N ASP A 35 -0.25 -16.59 -19.19
CA ASP A 35 -1.10 -16.75 -20.39
C ASP A 35 -2.37 -17.54 -20.04
N GLY A 36 -3.25 -16.95 -19.22
CA GLY A 36 -4.45 -17.59 -18.68
C GLY A 36 -5.76 -17.18 -19.38
N PRO A 37 -6.89 -17.87 -19.10
CA PRO A 37 -8.20 -17.45 -19.58
C PRO A 37 -8.59 -16.06 -19.04
N ALA A 38 -9.20 -15.22 -19.89
CA ALA A 38 -9.54 -13.81 -19.64
C ALA A 38 -10.21 -13.51 -18.27
N GLY A 39 -10.96 -14.47 -17.71
CA GLY A 39 -11.61 -14.34 -16.40
C GLY A 39 -10.64 -14.25 -15.20
N LEU A 40 -9.47 -14.91 -15.27
CA LEU A 40 -8.46 -14.84 -14.21
C LEU A 40 -7.79 -13.47 -14.14
N TYR A 41 -7.61 -12.82 -15.29
CA TYR A 41 -7.05 -11.46 -15.35
C TYR A 41 -7.98 -10.41 -14.76
N ALA A 42 -9.30 -10.54 -14.97
CA ALA A 42 -10.27 -9.60 -14.40
C ALA A 42 -10.26 -9.64 -12.86
N HIS A 43 -10.22 -10.85 -12.29
CA HIS A 43 -10.13 -11.02 -10.84
C HIS A 43 -8.78 -10.53 -10.29
N GLN A 44 -7.66 -10.80 -10.96
CA GLN A 44 -6.35 -10.32 -10.54
C GLN A 44 -6.23 -8.80 -10.62
N ARG A 45 -6.77 -8.17 -11.68
CA ARG A 45 -6.85 -6.71 -11.80
C ARG A 45 -7.68 -6.08 -10.69
N ALA A 46 -8.80 -6.71 -10.31
CA ALA A 46 -9.61 -6.25 -9.18
C ALA A 46 -8.81 -6.29 -7.87
N ILE A 47 -8.16 -7.42 -7.55
CA ILE A 47 -7.31 -7.53 -6.35
C ILE A 47 -6.21 -6.46 -6.35
N MET A 48 -5.55 -6.26 -7.50
CA MET A 48 -4.50 -5.25 -7.65
C MET A 48 -5.01 -3.83 -7.40
N MET A 49 -6.16 -3.48 -7.98
CA MET A 49 -6.79 -2.16 -7.76
C MET A 49 -7.13 -1.95 -6.28
N THR A 50 -7.69 -2.97 -5.62
CA THR A 50 -8.00 -2.89 -4.18
C THR A 50 -6.73 -2.72 -3.34
N ALA A 51 -5.65 -3.44 -3.69
CA ALA A 51 -4.37 -3.33 -2.99
C ALA A 51 -3.75 -1.93 -3.15
N ILE A 52 -3.81 -1.34 -4.35
CA ILE A 52 -3.35 0.03 -4.62
C ILE A 52 -4.16 1.04 -3.79
N ILE A 53 -5.49 0.95 -3.82
CA ILE A 53 -6.36 1.86 -3.06
C ILE A 53 -6.05 1.75 -1.56
N CYS A 54 -5.92 0.54 -1.04
CA CYS A 54 -5.58 0.31 0.37
C CYS A 54 -4.19 0.88 0.73
N GLY A 55 -3.21 0.70 -0.16
CA GLY A 55 -1.87 1.29 -0.02
C GLY A 55 -1.90 2.82 0.04
N ILE A 56 -2.70 3.48 -0.81
CA ILE A 56 -2.89 4.94 -0.80
C ILE A 56 -3.52 5.40 0.52
N ILE A 57 -4.56 4.70 0.99
CA ILE A 57 -5.23 5.04 2.26
C ILE A 57 -4.24 4.96 3.43
N LEU A 58 -3.47 3.87 3.51
CA LEU A 58 -2.45 3.70 4.55
C LEU A 58 -1.35 4.76 4.48
N LEU A 59 -0.94 5.17 3.26
CA LEU A 59 0.01 6.26 3.06
C LEU A 59 -0.54 7.58 3.62
N VAL A 60 -1.78 7.93 3.27
CA VAL A 60 -2.45 9.16 3.74
C VAL A 60 -2.56 9.15 5.26
N VAL A 61 -2.96 8.03 5.86
CA VAL A 61 -3.01 7.86 7.32
C VAL A 61 -1.62 8.07 7.94
N GLY A 62 -0.58 7.44 7.41
CA GLY A 62 0.80 7.61 7.88
C GLY A 62 1.29 9.06 7.81
N VAL A 63 0.97 9.77 6.72
CA VAL A 63 1.27 11.21 6.55
C VAL A 63 0.53 12.05 7.58
N VAL A 64 -0.76 11.80 7.81
CA VAL A 64 -1.56 12.51 8.83
C VAL A 64 -0.97 12.30 10.22
N PHE A 65 -0.56 11.07 10.56
CA PHE A 65 0.15 10.78 11.83
C PHE A 65 1.47 11.55 11.96
N LEU A 66 2.24 11.66 10.87
CA LEU A 66 3.46 12.46 10.83
C LEU A 66 3.20 13.96 11.03
N ILE A 67 2.17 14.52 10.39
CA ILE A 67 1.76 15.92 10.55
C ILE A 67 1.30 16.17 11.99
N LEU A 68 0.46 15.30 12.55
CA LEU A 68 0.01 15.37 13.94
C LEU A 68 1.19 15.32 14.92
N SER A 69 2.16 14.44 14.67
CA SER A 69 3.38 14.35 15.50
C SER A 69 4.20 15.64 15.50
N LYS A 70 4.20 16.39 14.38
CA LYS A 70 4.86 17.69 14.26
C LYS A 70 4.07 18.81 14.95
N LYS A 71 2.74 18.83 14.82
CA LYS A 71 1.87 19.85 15.44
C LYS A 71 1.82 19.75 16.98
N MET A 72 2.05 18.56 17.52
CA MET A 72 2.16 18.34 18.97
C MET A 72 3.52 18.74 19.57
N ARG A 73 4.44 19.35 18.80
CA ARG A 73 5.64 19.98 19.37
C ARG A 73 5.27 21.26 20.09
#